data_AF-A0A665WMK9-F1
#
_entry.id   AF-A0A665WMK9-F1
#
_cell.length_a   1.000
_cell.length_b   1.000
_cell.length_c   1.000
_cell.angle_alpha   90.00
_cell.angle_beta   90.00
_cell.angle_gamma   90.00
#
_symmetry.space_group_name_H-M   'P 1'
#
loop_
_entity.id
_entity.type
_entity.pdbx_description
1 polymer ?
#
loop_
_entity_poly.entity_id
_entity_poly.type
_entity_poly.pdbx_seq_one_letter_code
_entity_poly.pdbx_strand_id
1 'polypeptide(L)'
;MGYLRQIDVENFKSWRGKQVIGPFMRFNCIIGPNGSGKSNVMDALSFALGERAATLRVKHLRDLLHGAHIGRPVSDTARVALRYRDDKEQETIFCRTIRGDSSEYHINGAHVNLSKYMVELERIGIVTKAQNCLVFQVSCCKNINNSLKDPKERTKMFELISQSKEYAAEYEQKKEALLKAKEDTQFHFNNKKSATVEKKHVTQEKMEVRWHDPSVPYLYPLEGGT
;
A
#
# COMPACT_ATOMS: atom_id res chain seq x y z
N MET A 1 -25.47 -2.96 -5.42
CA MET A 1 -24.24 -3.69 -5.14
C MET A 1 -24.05 -4.85 -6.11
N GLY A 2 -22.98 -4.82 -6.90
CA GLY A 2 -22.59 -5.97 -7.71
C GLY A 2 -22.15 -7.15 -6.86
N TYR A 3 -22.12 -8.33 -7.47
CA TYR A 3 -21.82 -9.59 -6.79
C TYR A 3 -21.03 -10.53 -7.69
N LEU A 4 -20.27 -11.43 -7.06
CA LEU A 4 -19.61 -12.52 -7.76
C LEU A 4 -20.68 -13.53 -8.19
N ARG A 5 -20.80 -13.78 -9.49
CA ARG A 5 -21.78 -14.72 -10.06
C ARG A 5 -21.26 -16.15 -10.02
N GLN A 6 -20.00 -16.35 -10.40
CA GLN A 6 -19.41 -17.67 -10.61
C GLN A 6 -17.88 -17.58 -10.65
N ILE A 7 -17.21 -18.67 -10.29
CA ILE A 7 -15.77 -18.86 -10.46
C ILE A 7 -15.55 -20.03 -11.40
N ASP A 8 -14.83 -19.80 -12.49
CA ASP A 8 -14.38 -20.86 -13.40
C ASP A 8 -12.93 -21.20 -13.09
N VAL A 9 -12.66 -22.47 -12.87
CA VAL A 9 -11.34 -22.96 -12.49
C VAL A 9 -10.89 -24.03 -13.47
N GLU A 10 -9.63 -24.01 -13.88
CA GLU A 10 -9.06 -25.00 -14.78
C GLU A 10 -7.68 -25.44 -14.30
N ASN A 11 -7.50 -26.76 -14.12
CA ASN A 11 -6.24 -27.40 -13.74
C ASN A 11 -5.56 -26.79 -12.49
N PHE A 12 -6.33 -26.31 -11.51
CA PHE A 12 -5.84 -25.63 -10.31
C PHE A 12 -5.89 -26.55 -9.07
N LYS A 13 -4.75 -26.71 -8.40
CA LYS A 13 -4.56 -27.52 -7.18
C LYS A 13 -5.17 -28.93 -7.27
N SER A 14 -6.28 -29.17 -6.57
CA SER A 14 -6.95 -30.48 -6.56
C SER A 14 -7.91 -30.70 -7.72
N TRP A 15 -8.20 -29.66 -8.51
CA TRP A 15 -9.18 -29.71 -9.58
C TRP A 15 -8.52 -29.96 -10.93
N ARG A 16 -8.95 -31.05 -11.58
CA ARG A 16 -8.56 -31.40 -12.94
C ARG A 16 -9.60 -30.90 -13.94
N GLY A 17 -9.13 -30.40 -15.07
CA GLY A 17 -9.97 -29.88 -16.14
C GLY A 17 -10.74 -28.63 -15.72
N LYS A 18 -11.75 -28.27 -16.50
CA LYS A 18 -12.60 -27.11 -16.25
C LYS A 18 -13.69 -27.45 -15.23
N GLN A 19 -13.69 -26.72 -14.13
CA GLN A 19 -14.68 -26.78 -13.06
C GLN A 19 -15.37 -25.43 -12.93
N VAL A 20 -16.67 -25.47 -12.68
CA VAL A 20 -17.52 -24.30 -12.50
C VAL A 20 -18.01 -24.29 -11.06
N ILE A 21 -17.69 -23.24 -10.32
CA ILE A 21 -18.14 -23.04 -8.94
C ILE A 21 -19.17 -21.91 -8.94
N GLY A 22 -20.42 -22.26 -8.68
CA GLY A 22 -21.54 -21.33 -8.69
C GLY A 22 -22.80 -21.96 -9.29
N PRO A 23 -23.85 -21.16 -9.51
CA PRO A 23 -23.90 -19.72 -9.29
C PRO A 23 -23.91 -19.34 -7.80
N PHE A 24 -23.23 -18.25 -7.45
CA PHE A 24 -23.22 -17.69 -6.11
C PHE A 24 -24.41 -16.75 -5.91
N MET A 25 -25.03 -16.85 -4.73
CA MET A 25 -26.06 -15.94 -4.24
C MET A 25 -25.45 -14.86 -3.33
N ARG A 26 -26.28 -14.03 -2.68
CA ARG A 26 -25.82 -13.01 -1.72
C ARG A 26 -25.08 -13.62 -0.52
N PHE A 27 -25.46 -14.83 -0.13
CA PHE A 27 -24.82 -15.60 0.94
C PHE A 27 -24.68 -17.03 0.47
N ASN A 28 -23.49 -17.61 0.66
CA ASN A 28 -23.19 -18.98 0.26
C ASN A 28 -22.35 -19.65 1.35
N CYS A 29 -22.60 -20.94 1.58
CA CYS A 29 -21.80 -21.76 2.47
C CYS A 29 -21.10 -22.86 1.68
N ILE A 30 -19.79 -23.00 1.85
CA ILE A 30 -18.99 -24.05 1.21
C ILE A 30 -18.83 -25.19 2.21
N ILE A 31 -19.47 -26.33 1.93
CA ILE A 31 -19.45 -27.53 2.78
C ILE A 31 -18.75 -28.70 2.10
N GLY A 32 -18.32 -29.70 2.88
CA GLY A 32 -17.71 -30.93 2.36
C GLY A 32 -16.78 -31.62 3.37
N PRO A 33 -16.41 -32.89 3.13
CA PRO A 33 -15.56 -33.66 4.04
C PRO A 33 -14.11 -33.15 4.08
N ASN A 34 -13.37 -33.41 5.15
CA ASN A 34 -11.97 -32.98 5.26
C ASN A 34 -11.14 -33.46 4.06
N GLY A 35 -10.30 -32.57 3.51
CA GLY A 35 -9.53 -32.85 2.29
C GLY A 35 -10.27 -32.65 0.96
N SER A 36 -11.57 -32.31 0.95
CA SER A 36 -12.36 -32.11 -0.28
C SER A 36 -12.00 -30.85 -1.11
N GLY A 37 -10.98 -30.08 -0.71
CA GLY A 37 -10.57 -28.88 -1.43
C GLY A 37 -11.37 -27.61 -1.13
N LYS A 38 -12.17 -27.56 -0.04
CA LYS A 38 -12.91 -26.34 0.36
C LYS A 38 -12.01 -25.10 0.45
N SER A 39 -10.85 -25.24 1.10
CA SER A 39 -9.88 -24.16 1.23
C SER A 39 -9.24 -23.76 -0.11
N ASN A 40 -9.25 -24.64 -1.12
CA ASN A 40 -8.76 -24.33 -2.45
C ASN A 40 -9.69 -23.34 -3.17
N VAL A 41 -10.96 -23.24 -2.78
CA VAL A 41 -11.88 -22.22 -3.31
C VAL A 41 -11.43 -20.82 -2.89
N MET A 42 -11.04 -20.67 -1.63
CA MET A 42 -10.43 -19.43 -1.14
C MET A 42 -9.12 -19.14 -1.85
N ASP A 43 -8.26 -20.15 -2.04
CA ASP A 43 -7.00 -19.95 -2.76
C ASP A 43 -7.21 -19.57 -4.24
N ALA A 44 -8.21 -20.13 -4.92
CA ALA A 44 -8.55 -19.77 -6.30
C ALA A 44 -9.07 -18.33 -6.38
N LEU A 45 -9.93 -17.93 -5.44
CA LEU A 45 -10.41 -16.55 -5.34
C LEU A 45 -9.26 -15.58 -5.10
N SER A 46 -8.41 -15.85 -4.10
CA SER A 46 -7.22 -15.03 -3.82
C SER A 46 -6.27 -14.97 -5.00
N PHE A 47 -6.07 -16.09 -5.70
CA PHE A 47 -5.23 -16.14 -6.89
C PHE A 47 -5.75 -15.24 -8.00
N ALA A 48 -7.05 -15.31 -8.32
CA ALA A 48 -7.64 -14.47 -9.35
C ALA A 48 -7.71 -12.99 -8.96
N LEU A 49 -7.78 -12.67 -7.67
CA LEU A 49 -7.65 -11.30 -7.15
C LEU A 49 -6.21 -10.76 -7.24
N GLY A 50 -5.23 -11.54 -7.70
CA GLY A 50 -3.86 -11.05 -7.92
C GLY A 50 -2.94 -11.18 -6.70
N GLU A 51 -3.30 -11.98 -5.70
CA GLU A 51 -2.43 -12.26 -4.56
C GLU A 51 -1.13 -12.97 -4.98
N ARG A 52 -0.07 -12.78 -4.18
CA ARG A 52 1.22 -13.43 -4.40
C ARG A 52 1.20 -14.89 -3.94
N ALA A 53 2.07 -15.71 -4.52
CA ALA A 53 2.20 -17.15 -4.18
C ALA A 53 2.34 -17.40 -2.67
N ALA A 54 3.10 -16.54 -1.97
CA ALA A 54 3.29 -16.62 -0.52
C ALA A 54 1.98 -16.56 0.28
N THR A 55 1.00 -15.75 -0.16
CA THR A 55 -0.33 -15.68 0.46
C THR A 55 -1.13 -16.96 0.22
N LEU A 56 -0.91 -17.63 -0.91
CA LEU A 56 -1.63 -18.82 -1.36
C LEU A 56 -1.10 -20.15 -0.78
N ARG A 57 -0.23 -20.06 0.25
CA ARG A 57 0.38 -21.21 0.96
C ARG A 57 1.21 -22.10 0.04
N VAL A 58 1.82 -21.52 -0.98
CA VAL A 58 2.71 -22.20 -1.94
C VAL A 58 4.01 -21.42 -2.10
N LYS A 59 5.12 -22.12 -2.40
CA LYS A 59 6.42 -21.49 -2.63
C LYS A 59 6.53 -20.96 -4.06
N HIS A 60 6.09 -21.76 -5.04
CA HIS A 60 6.14 -21.39 -6.45
C HIS A 60 4.75 -21.40 -7.08
N LEU A 61 4.54 -20.58 -8.11
CA LEU A 61 3.26 -20.52 -8.84
C LEU A 61 2.95 -21.85 -9.54
N ARG A 62 3.97 -22.56 -10.04
CA ARG A 62 3.83 -23.91 -10.61
C ARG A 62 3.23 -24.93 -9.64
N ASP A 63 3.39 -24.74 -8.33
CA ASP A 63 2.82 -25.65 -7.33
C ASP A 63 1.29 -25.54 -7.25
N LEU A 64 0.70 -24.50 -7.88
CA LEU A 64 -0.74 -24.35 -8.05
C LEU A 64 -1.30 -25.19 -9.20
N LEU A 65 -0.45 -25.76 -10.07
CA LEU A 65 -0.89 -26.65 -11.14
C LEU A 65 -1.38 -27.98 -10.55
N HIS A 66 -2.44 -28.51 -11.13
CA HIS A 66 -2.94 -29.83 -10.74
C HIS A 66 -1.90 -30.92 -11.00
N GLY A 67 -1.58 -31.69 -9.95
CA GLY A 67 -0.58 -32.77 -10.00
C GLY A 67 0.87 -32.33 -9.74
N ALA A 68 1.13 -31.03 -9.56
CA ALA A 68 2.49 -30.52 -9.27
C ALA A 68 3.08 -31.11 -7.98
N HIS A 69 2.27 -31.30 -6.94
CA HIS A 69 2.68 -31.89 -5.66
C HIS A 69 3.15 -33.37 -5.76
N ILE A 70 2.80 -34.07 -6.84
CA ILE A 70 3.19 -35.47 -7.11
C ILE A 70 4.30 -35.52 -8.18
N GLY A 71 4.82 -34.36 -8.63
CA GLY A 71 5.80 -34.28 -9.71
C GLY A 71 5.26 -34.67 -11.09
N ARG A 72 3.93 -34.79 -11.24
CA ARG A 72 3.26 -35.11 -12.51
C ARG A 72 2.18 -34.08 -12.81
N PRO A 73 2.56 -32.86 -13.23
CA PRO A 73 1.58 -31.86 -13.63
C PRO A 73 0.79 -32.39 -14.84
N VAL A 74 -0.54 -32.31 -14.74
CA VAL A 74 -1.43 -32.77 -15.82
C VAL A 74 -1.48 -31.74 -16.97
N SER A 75 -1.05 -30.51 -16.71
CA SER A 75 -0.93 -29.43 -17.68
C SER A 75 0.12 -28.43 -17.19
N ASP A 76 0.77 -27.75 -18.14
CA ASP A 76 1.67 -26.62 -17.86
C ASP A 76 0.91 -25.30 -17.60
N THR A 77 -0.43 -25.35 -17.68
CA THR A 77 -1.29 -24.19 -17.54
C THR A 77 -2.41 -24.42 -16.53
N ALA A 78 -2.66 -23.40 -15.70
CA ALA A 78 -3.83 -23.30 -14.84
C ALA A 78 -4.50 -21.96 -15.05
N ARG A 79 -5.84 -21.94 -14.98
CA ARG A 79 -6.63 -20.73 -15.20
C ARG A 79 -7.69 -20.58 -14.12
N VAL A 80 -7.86 -19.37 -13.60
CA VAL A 80 -8.99 -19.03 -12.75
C VAL A 80 -9.64 -17.76 -13.27
N ALA A 81 -10.95 -17.81 -13.49
CA ALA A 81 -11.73 -16.66 -13.92
C ALA A 81 -12.89 -16.38 -12.95
N LEU A 82 -13.03 -15.12 -12.55
CA LEU A 82 -14.11 -14.60 -11.73
C LEU A 82 -15.10 -13.87 -12.62
N ARG A 83 -16.37 -14.26 -12.58
CA ARG A 83 -17.45 -13.52 -13.24
C ARG A 83 -18.11 -12.61 -12.23
N TYR A 84 -17.82 -11.32 -12.31
CA TYR A 84 -18.44 -10.29 -11.49
C TYR A 84 -19.60 -9.68 -12.28
N ARG A 85 -20.75 -9.49 -11.63
CA ARG A 85 -21.86 -8.75 -12.18
C ARG A 85 -22.03 -7.45 -11.42
N ASP A 86 -21.99 -6.33 -12.14
CA ASP A 86 -22.19 -5.01 -11.55
C ASP A 86 -23.68 -4.66 -11.41
N ASP A 87 -23.97 -3.53 -10.79
CA ASP A 87 -25.33 -2.99 -10.58
C ASP A 87 -26.09 -2.67 -11.87
N LYS A 88 -25.34 -2.43 -12.94
CA LYS A 88 -25.90 -2.21 -14.29
C LYS A 88 -26.12 -3.52 -15.05
N GLU A 89 -26.09 -4.66 -14.35
CA GLU A 89 -26.12 -6.03 -14.90
C GLU A 89 -24.99 -6.37 -15.89
N GLN A 90 -23.95 -5.53 -15.96
CA GLN A 90 -22.80 -5.78 -16.82
C GLN A 90 -21.91 -6.86 -16.21
N GLU A 91 -21.57 -7.87 -17.01
CA GLU A 91 -20.69 -8.97 -16.59
C GLU A 91 -19.24 -8.64 -16.97
N THR A 92 -18.38 -8.59 -15.96
CA THR A 92 -16.93 -8.44 -16.12
C THR A 92 -16.25 -9.73 -15.71
N ILE A 93 -15.41 -10.25 -16.59
CA ILE A 93 -14.67 -11.50 -16.38
C ILE A 93 -13.21 -11.16 -16.09
N PHE A 94 -12.80 -11.38 -14.84
CA PHE A 94 -11.43 -11.24 -14.39
C PHE A 94 -10.74 -12.58 -14.43
N CYS A 95 -9.71 -12.74 -15.26
CA CYS A 95 -9.05 -14.03 -15.45
C CYS A 95 -7.56 -13.93 -15.22
N ARG A 96 -7.02 -14.86 -14.46
CA ARG A 96 -5.58 -15.03 -14.25
C ARG A 96 -5.17 -16.42 -14.70
N THR A 97 -4.14 -16.48 -15.54
CA THR A 97 -3.59 -17.72 -16.10
C THR A 97 -2.15 -17.87 -15.63
N ILE A 98 -1.75 -19.09 -15.27
CA ILE A 98 -0.35 -19.46 -15.01
C ILE A 98 0.17 -20.17 -16.25
N ARG A 99 1.33 -19.75 -16.75
CA ARG A 99 2.11 -20.47 -17.76
C ARG A 99 3.54 -20.63 -17.25
N GLY A 100 3.90 -21.85 -16.89
CA GLY A 100 5.19 -22.13 -16.24
C GLY A 100 5.33 -21.36 -14.92
N ASP A 101 6.33 -20.48 -14.84
CA ASP A 101 6.59 -19.63 -13.66
C ASP A 101 5.99 -18.21 -13.79
N SER A 102 5.33 -17.90 -14.90
CA SER A 102 4.74 -16.58 -15.18
C SER A 102 3.21 -16.57 -15.00
N SER A 103 2.65 -15.40 -14.69
CA SER A 103 1.21 -15.20 -14.62
C SER A 103 0.73 -14.11 -15.59
N GLU A 104 -0.25 -14.45 -16.42
CA GLU A 104 -0.91 -13.56 -17.38
C GLU A 104 -2.27 -13.13 -16.84
N TYR A 105 -2.65 -11.88 -17.10
CA TYR A 105 -3.92 -11.31 -16.63
C TYR A 105 -4.79 -10.96 -17.84
N HIS A 106 -6.09 -11.26 -17.73
CA HIS A 106 -7.06 -11.00 -18.77
C HIS A 106 -8.32 -10.40 -18.18
N ILE A 107 -8.89 -9.39 -18.85
CA ILE A 107 -10.20 -8.81 -18.51
C ILE A 107 -11.09 -8.97 -19.74
N ASN A 108 -12.24 -9.63 -19.59
CA ASN A 108 -13.16 -9.94 -20.69
C ASN A 108 -12.48 -10.63 -21.89
N GLY A 109 -11.44 -11.44 -21.61
CA GLY A 109 -10.66 -12.14 -22.61
C GLY A 109 -9.51 -11.34 -23.23
N ALA A 110 -9.42 -10.02 -23.00
CA ALA A 110 -8.31 -9.19 -23.45
C ALA A 110 -7.14 -9.25 -22.47
N HIS A 111 -5.93 -9.46 -22.98
CA HIS A 111 -4.71 -9.47 -22.16
C HIS A 111 -4.40 -8.07 -21.62
N VAL A 112 -4.13 -7.97 -20.32
CA VAL A 112 -3.86 -6.71 -19.63
C VAL A 112 -2.65 -6.81 -18.70
N ASN A 113 -1.97 -5.68 -18.47
CA ASN A 113 -0.91 -5.61 -17.47
C ASN A 113 -1.48 -5.64 -16.04
N LEU A 114 -0.66 -6.09 -15.09
CA LEU A 114 -1.00 -6.15 -13.67
C LEU A 114 -1.50 -4.80 -13.13
N SER A 115 -0.84 -3.68 -13.48
CA SER A 115 -1.25 -2.35 -13.01
C SER A 115 -2.67 -1.98 -13.46
N LYS A 116 -3.02 -2.26 -14.73
CA LYS A 116 -4.38 -2.01 -15.24
C LYS A 116 -5.39 -2.95 -14.59
N TYR A 117 -5.01 -4.20 -14.38
CA TYR A 117 -5.84 -5.19 -13.70
C TYR A 117 -6.17 -4.79 -12.25
N MET A 118 -5.17 -4.27 -11.52
CA MET A 118 -5.35 -3.78 -10.14
C MET A 118 -6.28 -2.57 -10.08
N VAL A 119 -6.11 -1.60 -10.99
CA VAL A 119 -6.99 -0.41 -11.04
C VAL A 119 -8.45 -0.81 -11.27
N GLU A 120 -8.71 -1.79 -12.14
CA GLU A 120 -10.08 -2.25 -12.40
C GLU A 120 -10.69 -2.99 -11.19
N LEU A 121 -9.87 -3.75 -10.44
CA LEU A 121 -10.31 -4.37 -9.18
C LEU A 121 -10.57 -3.33 -8.08
N GLU A 122 -9.73 -2.29 -8.00
CA GLU A 122 -9.91 -1.16 -7.07
C GLU A 122 -11.19 -0.38 -7.39
N ARG A 123 -11.56 -0.25 -8.67
CA ARG A 123 -12.84 0.37 -9.11
C ARG A 123 -14.06 -0.37 -8.57
N ILE A 124 -13.96 -1.68 -8.36
CA ILE A 124 -15.01 -2.52 -7.77
C ILE A 124 -14.98 -2.46 -6.22
N GLY A 125 -13.97 -1.82 -5.63
CA GLY A 125 -13.76 -1.72 -4.19
C GLY A 125 -13.00 -2.92 -3.60
N ILE A 126 -12.39 -3.76 -4.44
CA ILE A 126 -11.56 -4.87 -3.97
C ILE A 126 -10.12 -4.40 -3.84
N VAL A 127 -9.77 -3.88 -2.65
CA VAL A 127 -8.40 -3.48 -2.33
C VAL A 127 -7.60 -4.70 -1.89
N THR A 128 -6.87 -5.28 -2.83
CA THR A 128 -6.08 -6.51 -2.64
C THR A 128 -4.93 -6.28 -1.65
N LYS A 129 -4.28 -5.11 -1.69
CA LYS A 129 -3.19 -4.73 -0.77
C LYS A 129 -3.58 -4.72 0.71
N ALA A 130 -4.85 -4.43 1.01
CA ALA A 130 -5.34 -4.32 2.38
C ALA A 130 -5.86 -5.65 2.93
N GLN A 131 -6.01 -6.69 2.10
CA GLN A 131 -6.60 -7.99 2.45
C GLN A 131 -7.99 -7.87 3.13
N ASN A 132 -8.74 -6.81 2.84
CA ASN A 132 -9.99 -6.49 3.55
C ASN A 132 -11.11 -7.51 3.31
N CYS A 133 -11.05 -8.27 2.23
CA CYS A 133 -12.11 -9.18 1.80
C CYS A 133 -11.81 -10.66 2.08
N LEU A 134 -10.60 -11.00 2.53
CA LEU A 134 -10.16 -12.40 2.66
C LEU A 134 -9.69 -12.69 4.08
N VAL A 135 -10.45 -13.54 4.77
CA VAL A 135 -10.04 -14.06 6.08
C VAL A 135 -9.65 -15.52 5.92
N PHE A 136 -8.35 -15.80 5.99
CA PHE A 136 -7.84 -17.17 5.98
C PHE A 136 -8.04 -17.85 7.33
N GLN A 137 -8.20 -19.18 7.35
CA GLN A 137 -8.38 -19.96 8.58
C GLN A 137 -7.27 -19.73 9.62
N VAL A 138 -6.01 -19.63 9.18
CA VAL A 138 -4.87 -19.28 10.06
C VAL A 138 -4.94 -17.81 10.49
N SER A 139 -5.49 -16.93 9.64
CA SER A 139 -5.80 -15.55 10.02
C SER A 139 -6.95 -15.44 11.01
N CYS A 140 -7.89 -16.39 11.14
CA CYS A 140 -8.85 -16.34 12.25
C CYS A 140 -8.14 -16.51 13.60
N CYS A 141 -7.23 -17.48 13.74
CA CYS A 141 -6.46 -17.64 14.98
C CYS A 141 -5.51 -16.43 15.21
N LYS A 142 -4.88 -15.91 14.15
CA LYS A 142 -4.04 -14.70 14.25
C LYS A 142 -4.83 -13.41 14.43
N ASN A 143 -6.05 -13.28 13.90
CA ASN A 143 -6.91 -12.10 14.00
C ASN A 143 -7.75 -12.08 15.26
N ILE A 144 -8.09 -13.22 15.84
CA ILE A 144 -8.51 -13.30 17.24
C ILE A 144 -7.33 -12.85 18.13
N ASN A 145 -6.09 -13.24 17.78
CA ASN A 145 -4.88 -12.60 18.30
C ASN A 145 -4.64 -11.16 17.78
N ASN A 146 -5.39 -10.59 16.82
CA ASN A 146 -5.30 -9.16 16.48
C ASN A 146 -6.01 -8.30 17.53
N SER A 147 -6.90 -8.88 18.33
CA SER A 147 -7.32 -8.25 19.58
C SER A 147 -6.17 -8.20 20.61
N LEU A 148 -5.11 -9.00 20.39
CA LEU A 148 -3.86 -9.09 21.17
C LEU A 148 -2.64 -8.54 20.41
N LYS A 149 -2.82 -7.95 19.22
CA LYS A 149 -1.71 -7.31 18.49
C LYS A 149 -1.29 -6.05 19.22
N ASP A 150 0.02 -5.78 19.22
CA ASP A 150 0.57 -4.52 19.71
C ASP A 150 -0.20 -3.34 19.08
N PRO A 151 -0.59 -2.31 19.85
CA PRO A 151 -1.34 -1.16 19.35
C PRO A 151 -0.77 -0.59 18.04
N LYS A 152 0.55 -0.66 17.84
CA LYS A 152 1.21 -0.21 16.60
C LYS A 152 0.81 -0.99 15.36
N GLU A 153 0.64 -2.32 15.44
CA GLU A 153 0.23 -3.12 14.29
C GLU A 153 -1.22 -2.86 13.90
N ARG A 154 -2.08 -2.58 14.89
CA ARG A 154 -3.47 -2.20 14.64
C ARG A 154 -3.55 -0.86 13.92
N THR A 155 -2.76 0.13 14.36
CA THR A 155 -2.67 1.43 13.66
C THR A 155 -2.19 1.24 12.21
N LYS A 156 -1.17 0.40 11.98
CA LYS A 156 -0.72 0.06 10.62
C LYS A 156 -1.82 -0.57 9.77
N MET A 157 -2.66 -1.44 10.35
CA MET A 157 -3.80 -2.03 9.64
C MET A 157 -4.81 -0.96 9.21
N PHE A 158 -5.18 -0.04 10.11
CA PHE A 158 -6.06 1.07 9.77
C PHE A 158 -5.46 1.98 8.70
N GLU A 159 -4.16 2.26 8.79
CA GLU A 159 -3.42 3.06 7.81
C GLU A 159 -3.36 2.40 6.41
N LEU A 160 -3.30 1.07 6.38
CA LEU A 160 -3.41 0.28 5.14
C LEU A 160 -4.81 0.36 4.54
N ILE A 161 -5.85 0.28 5.38
CA ILE A 161 -7.25 0.35 4.96
C ILE A 161 -7.61 1.75 4.44
N SER A 162 -7.13 2.80 5.11
CA SER A 162 -7.32 4.20 4.70
C SER A 162 -6.48 4.58 3.49
N GLN A 163 -5.58 3.71 3.03
CA GLN A 163 -4.59 3.97 1.98
C GLN A 163 -3.65 5.15 2.28
N SER A 164 -3.67 5.67 3.52
CA SER A 164 -2.87 6.85 3.90
C SER A 164 -1.37 6.57 3.91
N LYS A 165 -0.98 5.30 3.89
CA LYS A 165 0.41 4.87 3.77
C LYS A 165 1.10 5.40 2.50
N GLU A 166 0.36 5.66 1.42
CA GLU A 166 0.95 6.21 0.18
C GLU A 166 1.53 7.62 0.40
N TYR A 167 0.93 8.39 1.31
CA TYR A 167 1.39 9.73 1.67
C TYR A 167 2.45 9.75 2.76
N ALA A 168 2.79 8.60 3.37
CA ALA A 168 3.75 8.54 4.46
C ALA A 168 5.15 9.01 4.04
N ALA A 169 5.57 8.68 2.82
CA ALA A 169 6.87 9.11 2.29
C ALA A 169 6.93 10.63 2.06
N GLU A 170 5.87 11.19 1.47
CA GLU A 170 5.76 12.64 1.26
C GLU A 170 5.68 13.40 2.59
N TYR A 171 4.99 12.82 3.58
CA TYR A 171 4.90 13.37 4.92
C TYR A 171 6.28 13.44 5.61
N GLU A 172 7.08 12.37 5.53
CA GLU A 172 8.41 12.36 6.17
C GLU A 172 9.36 13.38 5.52
N GLN A 173 9.34 13.50 4.19
CA GLN A 173 10.12 14.53 3.48
C GLN A 173 9.72 15.94 3.89
N LYS A 174 8.42 16.22 3.97
CA LYS A 174 7.91 17.54 4.41
C LYS A 174 8.23 17.81 5.88
N LYS A 175 8.22 16.78 6.72
CA LYS A 175 8.57 16.88 8.14
C LYS A 175 10.05 17.18 8.34
N GLU A 176 10.94 16.54 7.59
CA GLU A 176 12.37 16.87 7.59
C GLU A 176 12.63 18.30 7.10
N ALA A 177 12.00 18.71 6.01
CA ALA A 177 12.11 20.08 5.50
C ALA A 177 11.63 21.12 6.53
N LEU A 178 10.54 20.83 7.25
CA LEU A 178 10.01 21.67 8.31
C LEU A 178 10.95 21.75 9.52
N LEU A 179 11.59 20.64 9.91
CA LEU A 179 12.59 20.62 10.98
C LEU A 179 13.79 21.49 10.61
N LYS A 180 14.33 21.34 9.41
CA LYS A 180 15.44 22.15 8.91
C LYS A 180 15.11 23.64 8.89
N ALA A 181 13.94 24.02 8.37
CA ALA A 181 13.49 25.41 8.36
C ALA A 181 13.32 25.99 9.77
N LYS A 182 12.89 25.17 10.74
CA LYS A 182 12.82 25.58 12.16
C LYS A 182 14.19 25.82 12.76
N GLU A 183 15.15 24.93 12.51
CA GLU A 183 16.54 25.08 12.95
C GLU A 183 17.18 26.35 12.36
N ASP A 184 17.03 26.57 11.05
CA ASP A 184 17.53 27.77 10.36
C ASP A 184 16.92 29.05 10.96
N THR A 185 15.60 29.05 11.21
CA THR A 185 14.90 30.20 11.81
C THR A 185 15.41 30.47 13.22
N GLN A 186 15.61 29.41 14.03
CA GLN A 186 16.11 29.53 15.39
C GLN A 186 17.57 30.01 15.43
N PHE A 187 18.40 29.53 14.50
CA PHE A 187 19.77 29.98 14.31
C PHE A 187 19.83 31.46 13.92
N HIS A 188 19.05 31.89 12.92
CA HIS A 188 18.96 33.29 12.53
C HIS A 188 18.43 34.19 13.64
N PHE A 189 17.46 33.72 14.43
CA PHE A 189 16.96 34.44 15.59
C PHE A 189 18.04 34.63 16.67
N ASN A 190 18.78 33.57 17.01
CA ASN A 190 19.88 33.63 17.99
C ASN A 190 21.01 34.56 17.54
N ASN A 191 21.41 34.49 16.27
CA ASN A 191 22.44 35.37 15.70
C ASN A 191 22.01 36.84 15.67
N LYS A 192 20.74 37.11 15.37
CA LYS A 192 20.20 38.48 15.43
C LYS A 192 20.22 39.01 16.86
N LYS A 193 19.90 38.16 17.84
CA LYS A 193 19.94 38.52 19.27
C LYS A 193 21.37 38.83 19.72
N SER A 194 22.35 37.97 19.42
CA SER A 194 23.76 38.22 19.76
C SER A 194 24.30 39.49 19.09
N ALA A 195 24.07 39.67 17.79
CA ALA A 195 24.49 40.88 17.06
C ALA A 195 23.83 42.16 17.62
N THR A 196 22.62 42.08 18.16
CA THR A 196 21.96 43.23 18.81
C THR A 196 22.60 43.55 20.15
N VAL A 197 22.99 42.53 20.93
CA VAL A 197 23.72 42.71 22.19
C VAL A 197 25.10 43.32 21.94
N GLU A 198 25.85 42.80 20.97
CA GLU A 198 27.16 43.34 20.57
C GLU A 198 27.04 44.80 20.11
N LYS A 199 26.05 45.14 19.28
CA LYS A 199 25.81 46.53 18.86
C LYS A 199 25.54 47.46 20.05
N LYS A 200 24.81 47.00 21.07
CA LYS A 200 24.58 47.79 22.29
C LYS A 200 25.87 48.01 23.07
N HIS A 201 26.68 46.96 23.25
CA HIS A 201 27.99 47.06 23.89
C HIS A 201 28.91 48.04 23.17
N VAL A 202 29.07 47.91 21.85
CA VAL A 202 29.89 48.82 21.04
C VAL A 202 29.36 50.26 21.11
N THR A 203 28.05 50.46 21.20
CA THR A 203 27.46 51.80 21.34
C THR A 203 27.76 52.40 22.72
N GLN A 204 27.70 51.61 23.79
CA GLN A 204 28.07 52.05 25.13
C GLN A 204 29.56 52.37 25.23
N GLU A 205 30.44 51.50 24.73
CA GLU A 205 31.88 51.77 24.69
C GLU A 205 32.20 53.05 23.89
N LYS A 206 31.56 53.26 22.73
CA LYS A 206 31.70 54.51 21.96
C LYS A 206 31.19 55.75 22.72
N MET A 207 30.14 55.61 23.53
CA MET A 207 29.66 56.70 24.38
C MET A 207 30.65 57.00 25.51
N GLU A 208 31.23 56.00 26.16
CA GLU A 208 32.23 56.18 27.23
C GLU A 208 33.53 56.81 26.72
N VAL A 209 34.04 56.37 25.56
CA VAL A 209 35.19 57.01 24.90
C VAL A 209 34.89 58.48 24.57
N ARG A 210 33.66 58.79 24.12
CA ARG A 210 33.19 60.16 23.87
C ARG A 210 33.13 61.02 25.13
N TRP A 211 32.88 60.44 26.31
CA TRP A 211 32.88 61.16 27.59
C TRP A 211 34.28 61.43 28.13
N HIS A 212 35.26 60.57 27.84
CA HIS A 212 36.63 60.69 28.36
C HIS A 212 37.60 61.46 27.46
N ASP A 213 37.33 61.63 26.17
CA ASP A 213 38.17 62.43 25.26
C ASP A 213 37.33 63.41 24.41
N PRO A 214 37.22 64.70 24.80
CA PRO A 214 36.46 65.70 24.06
C PRO A 214 37.19 66.25 22.82
N SER A 215 38.36 65.70 22.44
CA SER A 215 39.16 66.19 21.30
C SER A 215 38.93 65.46 19.97
N VAL A 216 38.07 64.44 19.92
CA VAL A 216 37.82 63.64 18.70
C VAL A 216 36.83 64.36 17.76
N PRO A 217 37.21 64.71 16.51
CA PRO A 217 36.38 65.54 15.64
C PRO A 217 35.12 64.83 15.11
N TYR A 218 34.06 65.61 14.93
CA TYR A 218 32.83 65.21 14.22
C TYR A 218 33.13 64.81 12.77
N LEU A 219 33.12 63.51 12.45
CA LEU A 219 32.93 63.04 11.08
C LEU A 219 31.44 62.76 10.86
N TYR A 220 30.72 63.78 10.37
CA TYR A 220 29.41 63.60 9.75
C TYR A 220 29.56 62.72 8.50
N PRO A 221 28.61 61.82 8.20
CA PRO A 221 28.45 61.36 6.82
C PRO A 221 28.00 62.58 6.01
N LEU A 222 28.78 62.91 4.98
CA LEU A 222 28.42 63.92 3.99
C LEU A 222 27.06 63.55 3.40
N GLU A 223 26.03 64.34 3.73
CA GLU A 223 24.92 64.51 2.81
C GLU A 223 25.50 65.07 1.51
N GLY A 224 25.31 64.35 0.43
CA GLY A 224 25.78 64.72 -0.90
C GLY A 224 24.77 64.30 -1.95
N GLY A 225 23.93 65.25 -2.36
CA GLY A 225 23.50 65.41 -3.75
C GLY A 225 22.21 64.73 -4.17
N THR A 226 21.19 65.58 -4.39
CA THR A 226 20.19 65.59 -5.49
C THR A 226 19.99 64.33 -6.34
#